data_AF-A0A426CFV2-F1
#
_entry.id   AF-A0A426CFV2-F1
#
_cell.length_a   1.000
_cell.length_b   1.000
_cell.length_c   1.000
_cell.angle_alpha   90.00
_cell.angle_beta   90.00
_cell.angle_gamma   90.00
#
_symmetry.space_group_name_H-M   'P 1'
#
loop_
_entity.id
_entity.type
_entity.pdbx_description
1 polymer ?
#
loop_
_entity_poly.entity_id
_entity_poly.type
_entity_poly.pdbx_seq_one_letter_code
_entity_poly.pdbx_strand_id
1 'polypeptide(L)'
;MPATFTETNFPAETTSRAAAAASIAAAVRDFIQANWNATLRSHTQDEGTLLGLPHPYTVPCRRAMFQELYYWDTYFTAFGLVGHPDTLPLAENNLRNFVHEIERHGFIPNGNRSYYLNRSQPPYFAPFVILLRKHGSFERPGGLDMAAVLRALRAEHAFWTTRRAAPAGTPASGLSRYGHQADPDYVMQFFREIKDRAGLPGGDEAACREQSGHMLAECESGWDFTPRFDKRCEHHCPVDLNSNLYVLETTLAELTAASGDPAARTESATWRIRADARRHLVHALNWDAGQGMFFDYDFVNHRRSSVLSAATLHPLWAGLATEEQAASVVARALPQLERAHGLTACAPRAPLDSRRSPSLPPPSLASSSIQQSPFSNPHSYQWDHPNLWPCLQTIAWRGLQRYGYHAEACRLAEKYADTVCRSFLGTGDLWEKYNADTGTHHASNDNSYEAPAMMGWTAGVFLDALAVLEE
;
A
#
# COMPACT_ATOMS: atom_id res chain seq x y z
N MET A 1 53.05 41.68 -8.76
CA MET A 1 51.86 41.43 -9.60
C MET A 1 50.97 40.45 -8.85
N PRO A 2 49.69 40.74 -8.59
CA PRO A 2 48.77 39.76 -8.05
C PRO A 2 48.19 38.92 -9.20
N ALA A 3 48.17 37.60 -9.03
CA ALA A 3 47.47 36.70 -9.94
C ALA A 3 45.99 36.64 -9.55
N THR A 4 45.14 37.02 -10.49
CA THR A 4 43.68 36.93 -10.46
C THR A 4 43.23 35.48 -10.31
N PHE A 5 42.39 35.22 -9.30
CA PHE A 5 41.56 34.02 -9.24
C PHE A 5 40.44 34.16 -10.28
N THR A 6 40.42 33.28 -11.28
CA THR A 6 39.27 33.12 -12.17
C THR A 6 38.25 32.19 -11.54
N GLU A 7 37.02 32.69 -11.40
CA GLU A 7 35.83 31.91 -11.05
C GLU A 7 35.70 30.69 -11.97
N THR A 8 35.56 29.52 -11.35
CA THR A 8 35.20 28.27 -12.03
C THR A 8 33.74 28.33 -12.45
N ASN A 9 33.53 28.42 -13.77
CA ASN A 9 32.25 28.19 -14.45
C ASN A 9 31.69 26.80 -14.06
N PHE A 10 30.51 26.76 -13.43
CA PHE A 10 29.65 25.57 -13.43
C PHE A 10 28.81 25.55 -14.73
N PRO A 11 28.49 24.38 -15.31
CA PRO A 11 28.11 24.29 -16.72
C PRO A 11 26.63 24.62 -16.96
N ALA A 12 26.37 25.54 -17.91
CA ALA A 12 25.04 25.99 -18.32
C ALA A 12 24.08 24.89 -18.82
N GLU A 13 24.59 23.73 -19.22
CA GLU A 13 23.78 22.55 -19.62
C GLU A 13 22.99 21.93 -18.45
N THR A 14 23.57 21.91 -17.25
CA THR A 14 22.90 21.36 -16.06
C THR A 14 21.75 22.26 -15.62
N THR A 15 21.92 23.57 -15.73
CA THR A 15 20.89 24.58 -15.45
C THR A 15 19.72 24.49 -16.45
N SER A 16 20.01 24.20 -17.72
CA SER A 16 18.98 24.02 -18.76
C SER A 16 18.11 22.77 -18.57
N ARG A 17 18.72 21.64 -18.17
CA ARG A 17 17.97 20.39 -17.90
C ARG A 17 17.10 20.49 -16.65
N ALA A 18 17.60 21.09 -15.57
CA ALA A 18 16.83 21.29 -14.35
C ALA A 18 15.61 22.22 -14.60
N ALA A 19 15.80 23.29 -15.38
CA ALA A 19 14.70 24.17 -15.77
C ALA A 19 13.63 23.46 -16.61
N ALA A 20 14.04 22.59 -17.54
CA ALA A 20 13.12 21.79 -18.34
C ALA A 20 12.32 20.80 -17.46
N ALA A 21 12.99 20.09 -16.53
CA ALA A 21 12.33 19.17 -15.60
C ALA A 21 11.31 19.90 -14.70
N ALA A 22 11.67 21.07 -14.16
CA ALA A 22 10.77 21.90 -13.38
C ALA A 22 9.55 22.38 -14.19
N SER A 23 9.75 22.72 -15.47
CA SER A 23 8.66 23.10 -16.38
C SER A 23 7.68 21.95 -16.63
N ILE A 24 8.18 20.70 -16.76
CA ILE A 24 7.32 19.53 -16.96
C ILE A 24 6.55 19.22 -15.68
N ALA A 25 7.21 19.24 -14.52
CA ALA A 25 6.55 19.05 -13.23
C ALA A 25 5.46 20.10 -12.99
N ALA A 26 5.67 21.35 -13.40
CA ALA A 26 4.63 22.38 -13.38
C ALA A 26 3.42 22.02 -14.27
N ALA A 27 3.65 21.55 -15.50
CA ALA A 27 2.57 21.12 -16.39
C ALA A 27 1.78 19.93 -15.81
N VAL A 28 2.45 18.99 -15.15
CA VAL A 28 1.79 17.88 -14.43
C VAL A 28 0.94 18.41 -13.28
N ARG A 29 1.44 19.36 -12.48
CA ARG A 29 0.66 20.00 -11.40
C ARG A 29 -0.58 20.72 -11.93
N ASP A 30 -0.43 21.49 -13.01
CA ASP A 30 -1.54 22.20 -13.65
C ASP A 30 -2.60 21.21 -14.17
N PHE A 31 -2.16 20.10 -14.78
CA PHE A 31 -3.04 19.03 -15.19
C PHE A 31 -3.80 18.43 -14.00
N ILE A 32 -3.11 18.09 -12.90
CA ILE A 32 -3.74 17.54 -11.68
C ILE A 32 -4.80 18.51 -11.15
N GLN A 33 -4.43 19.77 -10.95
CA GLN A 33 -5.32 20.80 -10.40
C GLN A 33 -6.57 20.99 -11.26
N ALA A 34 -6.42 21.01 -12.59
CA ALA A 34 -7.53 21.16 -13.52
C ALA A 34 -8.49 19.95 -13.56
N ASN A 35 -8.07 18.80 -13.03
CA ASN A 35 -8.77 17.53 -13.23
C ASN A 35 -9.33 16.87 -11.97
N TRP A 36 -9.15 17.44 -10.76
CA TRP A 36 -9.79 16.91 -9.53
C TRP A 36 -11.30 16.74 -9.67
N ASN A 37 -11.99 17.73 -10.22
CA ASN A 37 -13.43 17.68 -10.44
C ASN A 37 -13.89 16.50 -11.31
N ALA A 38 -13.06 16.01 -12.23
CA ALA A 38 -13.41 14.85 -13.07
C ALA A 38 -13.46 13.53 -12.27
N THR A 39 -12.85 13.49 -11.10
CA THR A 39 -12.87 12.34 -10.18
C THR A 39 -14.00 12.40 -9.17
N LEU A 40 -14.79 13.47 -9.14
CA LEU A 40 -15.85 13.63 -8.15
C LEU A 40 -17.10 12.86 -8.51
N ARG A 41 -17.60 12.06 -7.58
CA ARG A 41 -18.92 11.43 -7.64
C ARG A 41 -19.73 11.86 -6.43
N SER A 42 -21.05 11.93 -6.61
CA SER A 42 -21.99 12.23 -5.55
C SER A 42 -23.23 11.39 -5.76
N HIS A 43 -23.44 10.44 -4.85
CA HIS A 43 -24.58 9.55 -4.91
C HIS A 43 -24.97 9.17 -3.48
N THR A 44 -26.12 9.63 -3.03
CA THR A 44 -26.55 9.56 -1.62
C THR A 44 -27.50 8.41 -1.32
N GLN A 45 -27.91 7.65 -2.33
CA GLN A 45 -28.84 6.52 -2.19
C GLN A 45 -28.18 5.25 -2.73
N ASP A 46 -28.66 4.08 -2.33
CA ASP A 46 -28.18 2.86 -2.98
C ASP A 46 -28.81 2.76 -4.39
N GLU A 47 -28.01 2.41 -5.40
CA GLU A 47 -28.48 2.19 -6.77
C GLU A 47 -27.79 0.98 -7.39
N GLY A 48 -28.56 -0.07 -7.68
CA GLY A 48 -28.03 -1.33 -8.19
C GLY A 48 -27.00 -1.92 -7.22
N THR A 49 -25.75 -1.97 -7.64
CA THR A 49 -24.64 -2.40 -6.77
C THR A 49 -23.94 -1.25 -6.04
N LEU A 50 -24.17 0.02 -6.42
CA LEU A 50 -23.52 1.16 -5.79
C LEU A 50 -24.18 1.47 -4.44
N LEU A 51 -23.36 1.62 -3.41
CA LEU A 51 -23.80 1.99 -2.06
C LEU A 51 -23.74 3.51 -1.91
N GLY A 52 -24.85 4.12 -1.49
CA GLY A 52 -24.95 5.56 -1.30
C GLY A 52 -24.04 6.05 -0.17
N LEU A 53 -23.41 7.21 -0.39
CA LEU A 53 -22.53 7.89 0.57
C LEU A 53 -23.04 9.32 0.83
N PRO A 54 -22.99 9.81 2.08
CA PRO A 54 -23.59 11.10 2.46
C PRO A 54 -22.86 12.32 1.88
N HIS A 55 -21.59 12.20 1.52
CA HIS A 55 -20.79 13.31 1.00
C HIS A 55 -20.21 13.00 -0.40
N PRO A 56 -19.97 14.02 -1.25
CA PRO A 56 -19.21 13.84 -2.48
C PRO A 56 -17.84 13.22 -2.21
N TYR A 57 -17.40 12.33 -3.09
CA TYR A 57 -16.16 11.58 -2.93
C TYR A 57 -15.33 11.55 -4.22
N THR A 58 -14.03 11.33 -4.07
CA THR A 58 -13.11 11.10 -5.19
C THR A 58 -13.08 9.63 -5.56
N VAL A 59 -12.98 9.34 -6.86
CA VAL A 59 -12.74 7.99 -7.38
C VAL A 59 -11.38 7.90 -8.07
N PRO A 60 -10.76 6.71 -8.20
CA PRO A 60 -9.39 6.61 -8.69
C PRO A 60 -9.19 7.09 -10.14
N CYS A 61 -10.17 6.82 -11.02
CA CYS A 61 -10.10 7.14 -12.44
C CYS A 61 -11.07 8.25 -12.85
N ARG A 62 -10.60 9.16 -13.71
CA ARG A 62 -11.45 10.23 -14.28
C ARG A 62 -12.53 9.71 -15.23
N ARG A 63 -12.30 8.56 -15.88
CA ARG A 63 -13.17 7.98 -16.91
C ARG A 63 -13.19 6.45 -16.83
N ALA A 64 -14.28 5.86 -17.35
CA ALA A 64 -14.48 4.43 -17.56
C ALA A 64 -14.52 3.57 -16.28
N MET A 65 -13.39 3.05 -15.83
CA MET A 65 -13.29 2.08 -14.73
C MET A 65 -13.19 2.77 -13.37
N PHE A 66 -13.32 2.00 -12.28
CA PHE A 66 -13.14 2.47 -10.90
C PHE A 66 -13.91 3.76 -10.59
N GLN A 67 -15.24 3.66 -10.69
CA GLN A 67 -16.18 4.79 -10.55
C GLN A 67 -16.86 4.82 -9.19
N GLU A 68 -16.30 4.08 -8.24
CA GLU A 68 -16.70 3.96 -6.84
C GLU A 68 -15.54 4.47 -5.95
N LEU A 69 -15.85 4.82 -4.71
CA LEU A 69 -14.85 5.07 -3.67
C LEU A 69 -14.09 3.76 -3.43
N TYR A 70 -12.75 3.82 -3.39
CA TYR A 70 -11.89 2.72 -2.95
C TYR A 70 -11.16 3.12 -1.67
N TYR A 71 -11.04 2.18 -0.73
CA TYR A 71 -10.58 2.50 0.61
C TYR A 71 -9.13 3.03 0.63
N TRP A 72 -8.15 2.19 0.32
CA TRP A 72 -6.74 2.60 0.52
C TRP A 72 -6.27 3.66 -0.49
N ASP A 73 -6.77 3.63 -1.74
CA ASP A 73 -6.50 4.61 -2.79
C ASP A 73 -6.78 6.04 -2.32
N THR A 74 -7.85 6.20 -1.56
CA THR A 74 -8.32 7.51 -1.07
C THR A 74 -7.31 8.16 -0.13
N TYR A 75 -6.58 7.40 0.69
CA TYR A 75 -5.51 7.95 1.52
C TYR A 75 -4.39 8.52 0.67
N PHE A 76 -3.92 7.78 -0.34
CA PHE A 76 -2.86 8.25 -1.23
C PHE A 76 -3.32 9.40 -2.12
N THR A 77 -4.58 9.39 -2.53
CA THR A 77 -5.22 10.51 -3.24
C THR A 77 -5.22 11.78 -2.39
N ALA A 78 -5.43 11.65 -1.07
CA ALA A 78 -5.53 12.78 -0.17
C ALA A 78 -4.26 13.65 -0.12
N PHE A 79 -3.07 13.11 -0.38
CA PHE A 79 -1.85 13.91 -0.50
C PHE A 79 -1.99 15.04 -1.53
N GLY A 80 -2.73 14.79 -2.62
CA GLY A 80 -2.98 15.80 -3.65
C GLY A 80 -4.13 16.75 -3.35
N LEU A 81 -4.96 16.43 -2.35
CA LEU A 81 -6.12 17.22 -1.97
C LEU A 81 -5.81 18.17 -0.80
N VAL A 82 -4.97 17.74 0.15
CA VAL A 82 -4.70 18.51 1.39
C VAL A 82 -3.82 19.74 1.17
N GLY A 83 -3.12 19.82 0.04
CA GLY A 83 -2.22 20.93 -0.30
C GLY A 83 -2.91 22.23 -0.76
N HIS A 84 -4.22 22.21 -1.02
CA HIS A 84 -4.94 23.37 -1.54
C HIS A 84 -6.29 23.61 -0.81
N PRO A 85 -6.64 24.86 -0.42
CA PRO A 85 -7.87 25.17 0.30
C PRO A 85 -9.17 24.71 -0.40
N ASP A 86 -9.20 24.77 -1.73
CA ASP A 86 -10.38 24.36 -2.52
C ASP A 86 -10.58 22.84 -2.55
N THR A 87 -9.53 22.04 -2.36
CA THR A 87 -9.58 20.57 -2.43
C THR A 87 -9.55 19.91 -1.07
N LEU A 88 -9.07 20.59 -0.02
CA LEU A 88 -9.07 20.06 1.35
C LEU A 88 -10.46 19.59 1.83
N PRO A 89 -11.58 20.31 1.56
CA PRO A 89 -12.92 19.82 1.91
C PRO A 89 -13.29 18.48 1.25
N LEU A 90 -12.73 18.15 0.09
CA LEU A 90 -12.95 16.86 -0.58
C LEU A 90 -12.29 15.73 0.21
N ALA A 91 -11.07 15.94 0.71
CA ALA A 91 -10.39 14.97 1.56
C ALA A 91 -11.15 14.75 2.87
N GLU A 92 -11.70 15.82 3.47
CA GLU A 92 -12.55 15.68 4.65
C GLU A 92 -13.85 14.92 4.36
N ASN A 93 -14.49 15.16 3.21
CA ASN A 93 -15.68 14.43 2.82
C ASN A 93 -15.41 12.93 2.62
N ASN A 94 -14.27 12.58 2.03
CA ASN A 94 -13.82 11.20 1.94
C ASN A 94 -13.67 10.56 3.33
N LEU A 95 -13.06 11.26 4.30
CA LEU A 95 -12.96 10.75 5.68
C LEU A 95 -14.33 10.61 6.36
N ARG A 96 -15.26 11.56 6.15
CA ARG A 96 -16.64 11.46 6.64
C ARG A 96 -17.36 10.24 6.06
N ASN A 97 -17.13 9.93 4.78
CA ASN A 97 -17.67 8.73 4.15
C ASN A 97 -17.07 7.45 4.73
N PHE A 98 -15.80 7.41 5.10
CA PHE A 98 -15.23 6.28 5.84
C PHE A 98 -15.85 6.08 7.21
N VAL A 99 -16.08 7.16 7.96
CA VAL A 99 -16.84 7.10 9.22
C VAL A 99 -18.23 6.52 8.98
N HIS A 100 -18.93 7.00 7.94
CA HIS A 100 -20.25 6.50 7.57
C HIS A 100 -20.24 5.01 7.19
N GLU A 101 -19.27 4.54 6.41
CA GLU A 101 -19.16 3.13 6.03
C GLU A 101 -18.90 2.24 7.25
N ILE A 102 -18.05 2.68 8.18
CA ILE A 102 -17.83 1.95 9.45
C ILE A 102 -19.10 1.92 10.29
N GLU A 103 -19.84 3.02 10.40
CA GLU A 103 -21.11 3.05 11.13
C GLU A 103 -22.18 2.15 10.49
N ARG A 104 -22.21 2.10 9.15
CA ARG A 104 -23.19 1.36 8.37
C ARG A 104 -22.89 -0.14 8.28
N HIS A 105 -21.62 -0.52 8.16
CA HIS A 105 -21.20 -1.88 7.82
C HIS A 105 -20.29 -2.53 8.88
N GLY A 106 -19.78 -1.76 9.84
CA GLY A 106 -18.84 -2.20 10.87
C GLY A 106 -17.37 -2.21 10.43
N PHE A 107 -17.09 -1.86 9.17
CA PHE A 107 -15.75 -1.75 8.57
C PHE A 107 -15.85 -0.95 7.26
N ILE A 108 -14.72 -0.54 6.69
CA ILE A 108 -14.67 0.11 5.37
C ILE A 108 -14.54 -0.99 4.30
N PRO A 109 -15.52 -1.17 3.39
CA PRO A 109 -15.42 -2.12 2.29
C PRO A 109 -14.27 -1.78 1.33
N ASN A 110 -13.85 -2.74 0.51
CA ASN A 110 -12.85 -2.50 -0.56
C ASN A 110 -13.20 -1.26 -1.40
N GLY A 111 -14.47 -1.16 -1.77
CA GLY A 111 -15.08 0.07 -2.26
C GLY A 111 -16.58 0.07 -2.04
N ASN A 112 -17.28 1.17 -2.32
CA ASN A 112 -18.71 1.34 -2.01
C ASN A 112 -19.65 0.60 -2.99
N ARG A 113 -19.43 -0.70 -3.17
CA ARG A 113 -20.28 -1.62 -3.95
C ARG A 113 -20.75 -2.78 -3.09
N SER A 114 -21.97 -3.27 -3.31
CA SER A 114 -22.55 -4.37 -2.54
C SER A 114 -21.72 -5.65 -2.59
N TYR A 115 -21.11 -5.97 -3.74
CA TYR A 115 -20.20 -7.12 -3.90
C TYR A 115 -18.82 -6.93 -3.25
N TYR A 116 -18.54 -5.77 -2.65
CA TYR A 116 -17.38 -5.54 -1.81
C TYR A 116 -17.70 -5.65 -0.31
N LEU A 117 -18.97 -5.79 0.10
CA LEU A 117 -19.32 -6.01 1.52
C LEU A 117 -18.81 -7.33 2.11
N ASN A 118 -18.16 -8.17 1.29
CA ASN A 118 -17.46 -9.36 1.76
C ASN A 118 -15.98 -9.16 2.12
N ARG A 119 -15.39 -7.97 1.90
CA ARG A 119 -13.97 -7.72 2.18
C ARG A 119 -13.66 -6.23 2.30
N SER A 120 -12.57 -5.92 2.99
CA SER A 120 -12.04 -4.56 3.16
C SER A 120 -10.92 -4.26 2.15
N GLN A 121 -9.99 -3.40 2.54
CA GLN A 121 -8.72 -3.06 1.90
C GLN A 121 -7.71 -2.65 3.00
N PRO A 122 -6.41 -2.47 2.71
CA PRO A 122 -5.42 -2.13 3.75
C PRO A 122 -5.84 -0.92 4.62
N PRO A 123 -5.73 -1.00 5.96
CA PRO A 123 -6.35 -0.01 6.84
C PRO A 123 -5.54 1.30 6.91
N TYR A 124 -5.85 2.22 6.01
CA TYR A 124 -5.25 3.55 5.94
C TYR A 124 -6.11 4.66 6.55
N PHE A 125 -7.23 4.35 7.21
CA PHE A 125 -8.07 5.33 7.89
C PHE A 125 -7.32 6.07 9.01
N ALA A 126 -6.58 5.37 9.89
CA ALA A 126 -5.75 6.03 10.91
C ALA A 126 -4.66 6.96 10.32
N PRO A 127 -3.83 6.51 9.34
CA PRO A 127 -2.94 7.39 8.58
C PRO A 127 -3.65 8.61 7.98
N PHE A 128 -4.86 8.43 7.45
CA PHE A 128 -5.63 9.51 6.85
C PHE A 128 -6.11 10.53 7.89
N VAL A 129 -6.54 10.08 9.07
CA VAL A 129 -6.84 10.94 10.22
C VAL A 129 -5.62 11.78 10.61
N ILE A 130 -4.43 11.16 10.71
CA ILE A 130 -3.17 11.87 11.01
C ILE A 130 -2.90 12.95 9.96
N LEU A 131 -3.04 12.61 8.67
CA LEU A 131 -2.82 13.54 7.57
C LEU A 131 -3.75 14.75 7.69
N LEU A 132 -5.05 14.54 7.85
CA LEU A 132 -6.02 15.65 7.94
C LEU A 132 -5.84 16.49 9.21
N ARG A 133 -5.41 15.88 10.32
CA ARG A 133 -5.05 16.61 11.53
C ARG A 133 -3.84 17.53 11.32
N LYS A 134 -2.80 17.08 10.60
CA LYS A 134 -1.65 17.94 10.23
C LYS A 134 -2.08 19.17 9.43
N HIS A 135 -3.18 19.08 8.68
CA HIS A 135 -3.74 20.14 7.86
C HIS A 135 -4.88 20.93 8.53
N GLY A 136 -5.09 20.79 9.84
CA GLY A 136 -6.01 21.62 10.62
C GLY A 136 -7.50 21.30 10.44
N SER A 137 -7.83 20.12 9.89
CA SER A 137 -9.21 19.74 9.59
C SER A 137 -10.08 19.48 10.83
N PHE A 138 -9.51 19.35 12.03
CA PHE A 138 -10.26 19.08 13.27
C PHE A 138 -10.48 20.35 14.12
N GLU A 139 -9.70 21.40 13.87
CA GLU A 139 -9.68 22.62 14.67
C GLU A 139 -10.53 23.74 14.06
N ARG A 140 -10.92 23.62 12.78
CA ARG A 140 -11.66 24.65 12.04
C ARG A 140 -13.19 24.51 12.15
N PRO A 141 -13.97 25.61 12.08
CA PRO A 141 -15.43 25.55 12.01
C PRO A 141 -15.91 24.68 10.84
N GLY A 142 -16.85 23.78 11.09
CA GLY A 142 -17.32 22.82 10.09
C GLY A 142 -16.31 21.73 9.73
N GLY A 143 -15.22 21.59 10.51
CA GLY A 143 -14.24 20.53 10.39
C GLY A 143 -14.77 19.14 10.74
N LEU A 144 -13.85 18.22 10.97
CA LEU A 144 -14.15 16.82 11.29
C LEU A 144 -14.47 16.63 12.77
N ASP A 145 -15.42 15.75 13.06
CA ASP A 145 -15.76 15.38 14.44
C ASP A 145 -14.79 14.30 14.97
N MET A 146 -13.87 14.72 15.85
CA MET A 146 -12.91 13.83 16.48
C MET A 146 -13.58 12.71 17.31
N ALA A 147 -14.74 12.97 17.92
CA ALA A 147 -15.44 11.95 18.70
C ALA A 147 -16.02 10.86 17.79
N ALA A 148 -16.58 11.24 16.63
CA ALA A 148 -17.03 10.28 15.62
C ALA A 148 -15.86 9.47 15.03
N VAL A 149 -14.76 10.14 14.70
CA VAL A 149 -13.53 9.49 14.21
C VAL A 149 -12.97 8.50 15.23
N LEU A 150 -12.90 8.85 16.52
CA LEU A 150 -12.44 7.94 17.57
C LEU A 150 -13.37 6.72 17.73
N ARG A 151 -14.69 6.85 17.54
CA ARG A 151 -15.59 5.69 17.54
C ARG A 151 -15.31 4.80 16.33
N ALA A 152 -15.16 5.39 15.15
CA ALA A 152 -14.87 4.67 13.92
C ALA A 152 -13.51 3.93 13.97
N LEU A 153 -12.44 4.56 14.46
CA LEU A 153 -11.11 3.94 14.61
C LEU A 153 -11.15 2.71 15.52
N ARG A 154 -11.91 2.78 16.63
CA ARG A 154 -12.09 1.62 17.54
C ARG A 154 -12.86 0.49 16.88
N ALA A 155 -13.91 0.82 16.12
CA ALA A 155 -14.70 -0.17 15.40
C ALA A 155 -13.89 -0.86 14.29
N GLU A 156 -13.10 -0.10 13.54
CA GLU A 156 -12.19 -0.65 12.54
C GLU A 156 -11.12 -1.55 13.19
N HIS A 157 -10.49 -1.10 14.29
CA HIS A 157 -9.55 -1.95 15.03
C HIS A 157 -10.20 -3.28 15.44
N ALA A 158 -11.41 -3.21 16.00
CA ALA A 158 -12.16 -4.38 16.39
C ALA A 158 -12.44 -5.32 15.20
N PHE A 159 -12.79 -4.80 14.02
CA PHE A 159 -12.93 -5.62 12.81
C PHE A 159 -11.64 -6.39 12.51
N TRP A 160 -10.50 -5.70 12.43
CA TRP A 160 -9.22 -6.31 12.06
C TRP A 160 -8.69 -7.30 13.11
N THR A 161 -8.95 -7.09 14.40
CA THR A 161 -8.50 -7.99 15.46
C THR A 161 -9.53 -9.06 15.83
N THR A 162 -10.67 -9.13 15.15
CA THR A 162 -11.67 -10.19 15.35
C THR A 162 -11.94 -10.98 14.07
N ARG A 163 -12.38 -10.30 13.00
CA ARG A 163 -12.74 -10.91 11.71
C ARG A 163 -11.52 -11.29 10.88
N ARG A 164 -10.37 -10.70 11.21
CA ARG A 164 -9.09 -10.87 10.52
C ARG A 164 -7.97 -11.30 11.45
N ALA A 165 -8.29 -11.76 12.65
CA ALA A 165 -7.31 -12.30 13.58
C ALA A 165 -6.67 -13.58 13.01
N ALA A 166 -5.35 -13.72 13.21
CA ALA A 166 -4.71 -15.02 13.07
C ALA A 166 -5.32 -16.02 14.06
N PRO A 167 -5.39 -17.33 13.73
CA PRO A 167 -6.05 -18.31 14.58
C PRO A 167 -5.43 -18.38 15.99
N ALA A 168 -6.28 -18.47 17.01
CA ALA A 168 -5.85 -18.64 18.40
C ALA A 168 -5.02 -19.92 18.57
N GLY A 169 -4.02 -19.87 19.44
CA GLY A 169 -3.12 -21.01 19.69
C GLY A 169 -2.02 -21.20 18.64
N THR A 170 -1.97 -20.39 17.59
CA THR A 170 -0.82 -20.33 16.67
C THR A 170 0.25 -19.37 17.21
N PRO A 171 1.53 -19.49 16.77
CA PRO A 171 2.55 -18.50 17.09
C PRO A 171 2.19 -17.07 16.66
N ALA A 172 1.31 -16.94 15.67
CA ALA A 172 0.84 -15.66 15.15
C ALA A 172 -0.36 -15.08 15.93
N SER A 173 -0.82 -15.74 17.00
CA SER A 173 -1.92 -15.24 17.82
C SER A 173 -1.63 -13.83 18.35
N GLY A 174 -2.44 -12.86 17.94
CA GLY A 174 -2.23 -11.43 18.20
C GLY A 174 -1.91 -10.60 16.94
N LEU A 175 -1.49 -11.25 15.85
CA LEU A 175 -1.42 -10.64 14.52
C LEU A 175 -2.74 -10.80 13.75
N SER A 176 -2.86 -10.03 12.67
CA SER A 176 -3.97 -10.11 11.72
C SER A 176 -3.50 -10.59 10.34
N ARG A 177 -4.45 -11.06 9.54
CA ARG A 177 -4.31 -11.57 8.18
C ARG A 177 -5.39 -11.00 7.27
N TYR A 178 -5.14 -10.92 5.97
CA TYR A 178 -6.23 -10.65 5.02
C TYR A 178 -7.16 -11.87 4.90
N GLY A 179 -8.40 -11.63 4.49
CA GLY A 179 -9.45 -12.64 4.39
C GLY A 179 -10.68 -12.15 3.64
N HIS A 180 -11.76 -12.90 3.75
CA HIS A 180 -13.07 -12.52 3.21
C HIS A 180 -14.21 -13.11 4.05
N GLN A 181 -15.42 -12.60 3.84
CA GLN A 181 -16.68 -13.15 4.37
C GLN A 181 -17.72 -13.37 3.26
N ALA A 182 -17.24 -13.67 2.05
CA ALA A 182 -18.09 -13.93 0.89
C ALA A 182 -18.89 -15.23 1.05
N ASP A 183 -20.11 -15.26 0.54
CA ASP A 183 -20.91 -16.48 0.50
C ASP A 183 -20.31 -17.51 -0.48
N PRO A 184 -20.59 -18.82 -0.29
CA PRO A 184 -20.00 -19.87 -1.12
C PRO A 184 -20.28 -19.74 -2.63
N ASP A 185 -21.45 -19.19 -3.01
CA ASP A 185 -21.81 -19.04 -4.43
C ASP A 185 -20.97 -17.96 -5.08
N TYR A 186 -20.76 -16.82 -4.41
CA TYR A 186 -19.86 -15.77 -4.87
C TYR A 186 -18.41 -16.26 -4.94
N VAL A 187 -17.94 -17.03 -3.95
CA VAL A 187 -16.58 -17.62 -3.98
C VAL A 187 -16.40 -18.49 -5.24
N MET A 188 -17.40 -19.29 -5.59
CA MET A 188 -17.35 -20.14 -6.79
C MET A 188 -17.55 -19.36 -8.10
N GLN A 189 -18.34 -18.29 -8.09
CA GLN A 189 -18.41 -17.36 -9.22
C GLN A 189 -17.04 -16.71 -9.46
N PHE A 190 -16.44 -16.12 -8.43
CA PHE A 190 -15.13 -15.48 -8.50
C PHE A 190 -14.05 -16.46 -8.98
N PHE A 191 -14.07 -17.70 -8.48
CA PHE A 191 -13.17 -18.76 -8.96
C PHE A 191 -13.25 -18.91 -10.49
N ARG A 192 -14.45 -19.02 -11.04
CA ARG A 192 -14.66 -19.19 -12.49
C ARG A 192 -14.14 -18.00 -13.30
N GLU A 193 -14.24 -16.80 -12.77
CA GLU A 193 -13.78 -15.57 -13.42
C GLU A 193 -12.25 -15.45 -13.42
N ILE A 194 -11.59 -15.88 -12.35
CA ILE A 194 -10.15 -15.65 -12.15
C ILE A 194 -9.27 -16.87 -12.34
N LYS A 195 -9.82 -18.09 -12.46
CA LYS A 195 -9.05 -19.35 -12.52
C LYS A 195 -7.90 -19.28 -13.53
N ASP A 196 -8.20 -18.90 -14.77
CA ASP A 196 -7.21 -18.88 -15.84
C ASP A 196 -6.21 -17.74 -15.64
N ARG A 197 -6.70 -16.56 -15.22
CA ARG A 197 -5.87 -15.38 -14.95
C ARG A 197 -4.87 -15.60 -13.82
N ALA A 198 -5.31 -16.24 -12.73
CA ALA A 198 -4.48 -16.55 -11.56
C ALA A 198 -3.74 -17.89 -11.70
N GLY A 199 -3.94 -18.64 -12.80
CA GLY A 199 -3.37 -19.98 -13.01
C GLY A 199 -3.71 -20.93 -11.87
N LEU A 200 -4.98 -20.99 -11.46
CA LEU A 200 -5.44 -21.86 -10.39
C LEU A 200 -5.64 -23.29 -10.92
N PRO A 201 -5.09 -24.32 -10.24
CA PRO A 201 -5.17 -25.71 -10.71
C PRO A 201 -6.61 -26.24 -10.76
N GLY A 202 -7.53 -25.68 -9.97
CA GLY A 202 -8.88 -26.22 -9.80
C GLY A 202 -8.87 -27.52 -9.01
N GLY A 203 -9.87 -28.37 -9.23
CA GLY A 203 -10.08 -29.59 -8.46
C GLY A 203 -11.57 -29.80 -8.20
N ASP A 204 -11.89 -30.47 -7.10
CA ASP A 204 -13.27 -30.52 -6.60
C ASP A 204 -13.72 -29.13 -6.08
N GLU A 205 -15.00 -29.02 -5.75
CA GLU A 205 -15.60 -27.76 -5.33
C GLU A 205 -14.98 -27.20 -4.04
N ALA A 206 -14.55 -28.06 -3.12
CA ALA A 206 -13.90 -27.63 -1.88
C ALA A 206 -12.52 -27.02 -2.16
N ALA A 207 -11.72 -27.69 -3.00
CA ALA A 207 -10.42 -27.19 -3.43
C ALA A 207 -10.55 -25.90 -4.24
N CYS A 208 -11.56 -25.79 -5.11
CA CYS A 208 -11.82 -24.55 -5.86
C CYS A 208 -12.22 -23.40 -4.94
N ARG A 209 -13.04 -23.66 -3.92
CA ARG A 209 -13.41 -22.65 -2.92
C ARG A 209 -12.22 -22.17 -2.10
N GLU A 210 -11.38 -23.09 -1.61
CA GLU A 210 -10.19 -22.74 -0.83
C GLU A 210 -9.23 -21.88 -1.66
N GLN A 211 -8.93 -22.29 -2.90
CA GLN A 211 -8.10 -21.52 -3.82
C GLN A 211 -8.68 -20.11 -4.05
N SER A 212 -9.99 -20.01 -4.30
CA SER A 212 -10.68 -18.74 -4.52
C SER A 212 -10.70 -17.84 -3.28
N GLY A 213 -10.85 -18.42 -2.09
CA GLY A 213 -10.81 -17.68 -0.82
C GLY A 213 -9.48 -16.99 -0.58
N HIS A 214 -8.38 -17.66 -0.91
CA HIS A 214 -7.06 -17.05 -0.91
C HIS A 214 -6.94 -15.89 -1.89
N MET A 215 -7.49 -16.01 -3.10
CA MET A 215 -7.46 -14.92 -4.08
C MET A 215 -8.35 -13.74 -3.66
N LEU A 216 -9.50 -13.98 -3.01
CA LEU A 216 -10.33 -12.91 -2.42
C LEU A 216 -9.59 -12.17 -1.30
N ALA A 217 -8.82 -12.89 -0.48
CA ALA A 217 -7.94 -12.28 0.53
C ALA A 217 -6.81 -11.46 -0.12
N GLU A 218 -6.27 -11.89 -1.28
CA GLU A 218 -5.34 -11.05 -2.05
C GLU A 218 -6.00 -9.77 -2.54
N CYS A 219 -7.26 -9.80 -2.99
CA CYS A 219 -8.02 -8.58 -3.31
C CYS A 219 -8.24 -7.68 -2.09
N GLU A 220 -8.43 -8.24 -0.89
CA GLU A 220 -8.47 -7.44 0.35
C GLU A 220 -7.10 -6.85 0.71
N SER A 221 -6.00 -7.49 0.30
CA SER A 221 -4.66 -6.94 0.52
C SER A 221 -4.36 -5.72 -0.36
N GLY A 222 -5.16 -5.51 -1.42
CA GLY A 222 -4.88 -4.52 -2.48
C GLY A 222 -3.80 -4.96 -3.47
N TRP A 223 -3.13 -6.09 -3.23
CA TRP A 223 -2.08 -6.65 -4.10
C TRP A 223 -2.61 -7.78 -5.00
N ASP A 224 -3.78 -7.61 -5.63
CA ASP A 224 -4.39 -8.61 -6.49
C ASP A 224 -3.85 -8.56 -7.93
N PHE A 225 -3.10 -9.53 -8.45
CA PHE A 225 -2.48 -10.62 -7.72
C PHE A 225 -0.98 -10.43 -7.63
N THR A 226 -0.40 -11.07 -6.63
CA THR A 226 1.01 -10.96 -6.27
C THR A 226 1.55 -12.34 -5.96
N PRO A 227 2.83 -12.60 -6.23
CA PRO A 227 3.39 -13.88 -5.84
C PRO A 227 3.80 -13.91 -4.35
N ARG A 228 3.71 -12.78 -3.65
CA ARG A 228 4.09 -12.58 -2.24
C ARG A 228 3.52 -13.64 -1.30
N PHE A 229 2.31 -14.11 -1.59
CA PHE A 229 1.55 -15.05 -0.77
C PHE A 229 1.53 -16.48 -1.30
N ASP A 230 2.16 -16.76 -2.45
CA ASP A 230 2.15 -18.10 -3.07
C ASP A 230 0.73 -18.67 -3.22
N LYS A 231 -0.24 -17.81 -3.58
CA LYS A 231 -1.69 -18.10 -3.69
C LYS A 231 -2.34 -18.62 -2.39
N ARG A 232 -1.76 -18.30 -1.24
CA ARG A 232 -2.18 -18.75 0.09
C ARG A 232 -2.33 -17.58 1.06
N CYS A 233 -2.89 -16.45 0.60
CA CYS A 233 -2.94 -15.20 1.35
C CYS A 233 -3.56 -15.32 2.74
N GLU A 234 -4.63 -16.11 2.90
CA GLU A 234 -5.25 -16.34 4.22
C GLU A 234 -4.36 -17.10 5.21
N HIS A 235 -3.29 -17.75 4.74
CA HIS A 235 -2.33 -18.44 5.59
C HIS A 235 -1.16 -17.57 6.02
N HIS A 236 -1.13 -16.31 5.59
CA HIS A 236 -0.06 -15.37 5.91
C HIS A 236 -0.52 -14.33 6.92
N CYS A 237 0.39 -13.90 7.80
CA CYS A 237 0.32 -12.67 8.56
C CYS A 237 1.21 -11.63 7.88
N PRO A 238 0.62 -10.75 7.04
CA PRO A 238 1.38 -9.85 6.20
C PRO A 238 2.04 -8.74 7.01
N VAL A 239 3.28 -8.38 6.68
CA VAL A 239 4.04 -7.36 7.42
C VAL A 239 3.44 -5.97 7.26
N ASP A 240 2.86 -5.65 6.09
CA ASP A 240 2.17 -4.39 5.82
C ASP A 240 0.92 -4.24 6.69
N LEU A 241 -0.02 -5.18 6.65
CA LEU A 241 -1.24 -5.14 7.45
C LEU A 241 -0.94 -4.91 8.94
N ASN A 242 0.02 -5.66 9.48
CA ASN A 242 0.38 -5.53 10.89
C ASN A 242 1.16 -4.25 11.20
N SER A 243 1.78 -3.62 10.21
CA SER A 243 2.33 -2.27 10.32
C SER A 243 1.21 -1.21 10.31
N ASN A 244 0.20 -1.35 9.45
CA ASN A 244 -0.98 -0.48 9.47
C ASN A 244 -1.73 -0.54 10.81
N LEU A 245 -1.90 -1.75 11.36
CA LEU A 245 -2.57 -1.91 12.65
C LEU A 245 -1.74 -1.39 13.83
N TYR A 246 -0.41 -1.44 13.73
CA TYR A 246 0.45 -0.74 14.68
C TYR A 246 0.19 0.77 14.65
N VAL A 247 0.13 1.38 13.45
CA VAL A 247 -0.20 2.80 13.29
C VAL A 247 -1.60 3.12 13.85
N LEU A 248 -2.59 2.26 13.63
CA LEU A 248 -3.92 2.42 14.20
C LEU A 248 -3.90 2.40 15.74
N GLU A 249 -3.19 1.45 16.33
CA GLU A 249 -3.06 1.30 17.78
C GLU A 249 -2.31 2.49 18.41
N THR A 250 -1.22 2.96 17.81
CA THR A 250 -0.51 4.15 18.30
C THR A 250 -1.32 5.43 18.11
N THR A 251 -2.07 5.55 17.01
CA THR A 251 -2.97 6.68 16.78
C THR A 251 -4.07 6.73 17.84
N LEU A 252 -4.71 5.60 18.14
CA LEU A 252 -5.69 5.50 19.21
C LEU A 252 -5.09 5.86 20.57
N ALA A 253 -3.87 5.41 20.85
CA ALA A 253 -3.16 5.78 22.08
C ALA A 253 -2.93 7.29 22.20
N GLU A 254 -2.51 7.95 21.12
CA GLU A 254 -2.25 9.39 21.09
C GLU A 254 -3.53 10.23 21.21
N LEU A 255 -4.54 9.92 20.39
CA LEU A 255 -5.78 10.69 20.35
C LEU A 255 -6.58 10.58 21.65
N THR A 256 -6.59 9.41 22.29
CA THR A 256 -7.27 9.22 23.59
C THR A 256 -6.51 9.91 24.73
N ALA A 257 -5.17 9.95 24.68
CA ALA A 257 -4.39 10.70 25.68
C ALA A 257 -4.72 12.21 25.65
N ALA A 258 -5.00 12.76 24.47
CA ALA A 258 -5.29 14.18 24.30
C ALA A 258 -6.59 14.65 24.98
N SER A 259 -7.54 13.75 25.27
CA SER A 259 -8.79 14.07 25.96
C SER A 259 -8.61 14.41 27.46
N GLY A 260 -7.50 13.97 28.08
CA GLY A 260 -7.08 14.42 29.41
C GLY A 260 -7.83 13.85 30.63
N ASP A 261 -8.92 13.09 30.48
CA ASP A 261 -9.63 12.46 31.60
C ASP A 261 -8.99 11.11 32.05
N PRO A 262 -9.25 10.62 33.29
CA PRO A 262 -8.66 9.38 33.79
C PRO A 262 -9.02 8.12 32.99
N ALA A 263 -10.22 8.04 32.41
CA ALA A 263 -10.64 6.90 31.61
C ALA A 263 -9.88 6.89 30.28
N ALA A 264 -9.74 8.06 29.65
CA ALA A 264 -9.00 8.25 28.41
C ALA A 264 -7.50 7.95 28.57
N ARG A 265 -6.90 8.28 29.73
CA ARG A 265 -5.52 7.85 30.05
C ARG A 265 -5.37 6.34 30.18
N THR A 266 -6.33 5.68 30.83
CA THR A 266 -6.34 4.22 30.97
C THR A 266 -6.50 3.53 29.61
N GLU A 267 -7.36 4.10 28.76
CA GLU A 267 -7.55 3.62 27.39
C GLU A 267 -6.27 3.78 26.56
N SER A 268 -5.63 4.96 26.62
CA SER A 268 -4.36 5.24 25.95
C SER A 268 -3.27 4.23 26.34
N ALA A 269 -3.13 3.93 27.64
CA ALA A 269 -2.18 2.92 28.12
C ALA A 269 -2.49 1.52 27.55
N THR A 270 -3.77 1.16 27.46
CA THR A 270 -4.20 -0.12 26.87
C THR A 270 -3.83 -0.20 25.39
N TRP A 271 -4.00 0.89 24.64
CA TRP A 271 -3.60 0.95 23.23
C TRP A 271 -2.10 0.83 23.02
N ARG A 272 -1.28 1.45 23.89
CA ARG A 272 0.19 1.28 23.86
C ARG A 272 0.62 -0.16 24.09
N ILE A 273 0.02 -0.84 25.09
CA ILE A 273 0.30 -2.26 25.36
C ILE A 273 -0.02 -3.13 24.13
N ARG A 274 -1.12 -2.86 23.42
CA ARG A 274 -1.47 -3.57 22.19
C ARG A 274 -0.45 -3.32 21.08
N ALA A 275 -0.08 -2.06 20.85
CA ALA A 275 0.92 -1.68 19.85
C ALA A 275 2.28 -2.35 20.13
N ASP A 276 2.72 -2.36 21.38
CA ASP A 276 3.97 -3.00 21.81
C ASP A 276 3.94 -4.52 21.61
N ALA A 277 2.82 -5.17 21.96
CA ALA A 277 2.63 -6.60 21.73
C ALA A 277 2.67 -6.95 20.23
N ARG A 278 2.02 -6.15 19.38
CA ARG A 278 2.06 -6.33 17.93
C ARG A 278 3.46 -6.13 17.37
N ARG A 279 4.16 -5.06 17.77
CA ARG A 279 5.55 -4.81 17.37
C ARG A 279 6.45 -5.99 17.73
N HIS A 280 6.31 -6.52 18.95
CA HIS A 280 7.07 -7.70 19.38
C HIS A 280 6.82 -8.91 18.46
N LEU A 281 5.55 -9.20 18.13
CA LEU A 281 5.20 -10.31 17.24
C LEU A 281 5.70 -10.09 15.80
N VAL A 282 5.60 -8.88 15.26
CA VAL A 282 6.14 -8.55 13.93
C VAL A 282 7.66 -8.75 13.92
N HIS A 283 8.36 -8.33 14.96
CA HIS A 283 9.81 -8.56 15.10
C HIS A 283 10.14 -10.05 15.22
N ALA A 284 9.34 -10.84 15.92
CA ALA A 284 9.60 -12.27 16.06
C ALA A 284 9.32 -13.05 14.76
N LEU A 285 8.21 -12.74 14.10
CA LEU A 285 7.66 -13.59 13.03
C LEU A 285 8.00 -13.08 11.63
N ASN A 286 8.03 -11.77 11.42
CA ASN A 286 8.26 -11.20 10.09
C ASN A 286 9.74 -10.84 9.83
N TRP A 287 10.55 -10.56 10.86
CA TRP A 287 11.96 -10.21 10.68
C TRP A 287 12.84 -11.44 10.46
N ASP A 288 13.56 -11.50 9.34
CA ASP A 288 14.61 -12.49 9.11
C ASP A 288 15.97 -11.87 9.43
N ALA A 289 16.59 -12.29 10.54
CA ALA A 289 17.90 -11.76 10.96
C ALA A 289 19.07 -12.19 10.04
N GLY A 290 18.95 -13.33 9.34
CA GLY A 290 20.00 -13.81 8.43
C GLY A 290 20.01 -13.03 7.13
N GLN A 291 18.82 -12.72 6.61
CA GLN A 291 18.64 -11.89 5.42
C GLN A 291 18.69 -10.39 5.73
N GLY A 292 18.34 -10.00 6.95
CA GLY A 292 18.34 -8.63 7.43
C GLY A 292 17.21 -7.78 6.85
N MET A 293 16.02 -8.37 6.70
CA MET A 293 14.83 -7.73 6.11
C MET A 293 13.54 -8.39 6.63
N PHE A 294 12.39 -7.76 6.37
CA PHE A 294 11.08 -8.28 6.79
C PHE A 294 10.38 -9.03 5.65
N PHE A 295 9.69 -10.10 6.01
CA PHE A 295 8.89 -10.96 5.13
C PHE A 295 7.54 -11.27 5.78
N ASP A 296 6.56 -11.67 4.99
CA ASP A 296 5.29 -12.17 5.55
C ASP A 296 5.50 -13.51 6.25
N TYR A 297 4.71 -13.78 7.28
CA TYR A 297 4.82 -15.03 8.04
C TYR A 297 3.68 -15.99 7.66
N ASP A 298 4.02 -17.12 7.04
CA ASP A 298 3.11 -18.24 6.78
C ASP A 298 2.91 -19.03 8.08
N PHE A 299 1.80 -18.78 8.78
CA PHE A 299 1.56 -19.36 10.09
C PHE A 299 1.13 -20.83 10.03
N VAL A 300 0.72 -21.31 8.84
CA VAL A 300 0.36 -22.71 8.62
C VAL A 300 1.62 -23.57 8.44
N ASN A 301 2.63 -23.04 7.73
CA ASN A 301 3.87 -23.78 7.44
C ASN A 301 5.04 -23.34 8.33
N HIS A 302 4.79 -22.47 9.30
CA HIS A 302 5.76 -21.99 10.27
C HIS A 302 7.03 -21.43 9.63
N ARG A 303 6.88 -20.67 8.54
CA ARG A 303 8.00 -20.11 7.78
C ARG A 303 7.69 -18.70 7.30
N ARG A 304 8.73 -17.94 6.98
CA ARG A 304 8.59 -16.66 6.28
C ARG A 304 8.41 -16.90 4.78
N SER A 305 7.74 -15.98 4.10
CA SER A 305 7.66 -15.95 2.64
C SER A 305 9.06 -15.88 2.04
N SER A 306 9.26 -16.53 0.90
CA SER A 306 10.51 -16.47 0.14
C SER A 306 10.60 -15.26 -0.79
N VAL A 307 9.58 -14.39 -0.79
CA VAL A 307 9.46 -13.27 -1.71
C VAL A 307 9.83 -11.98 -0.99
N LEU A 308 10.92 -11.34 -1.41
CA LEU A 308 11.22 -9.98 -0.99
C LEU A 308 10.29 -9.01 -1.73
N SER A 309 9.41 -8.35 -0.98
CA SER A 309 8.50 -7.32 -1.49
C SER A 309 8.79 -5.96 -0.88
N ALA A 310 8.29 -4.89 -1.52
CA ALA A 310 8.32 -3.54 -0.96
C ALA A 310 7.60 -3.43 0.39
N ALA A 311 6.80 -4.44 0.78
CA ALA A 311 6.20 -4.51 2.11
C ALA A 311 7.25 -4.49 3.24
N THR A 312 8.51 -4.89 2.98
CA THR A 312 9.62 -4.78 3.95
C THR A 312 9.88 -3.36 4.46
N LEU A 313 9.39 -2.32 3.76
CA LEU A 313 9.54 -0.92 4.14
C LEU A 313 8.38 -0.42 5.03
N HIS A 314 7.28 -1.18 5.16
CA HIS A 314 6.15 -0.78 6.00
C HIS A 314 6.50 -0.67 7.49
N PRO A 315 7.37 -1.54 8.07
CA PRO A 315 7.83 -1.36 9.45
C PRO A 315 8.57 -0.03 9.67
N LEU A 316 9.30 0.46 8.66
CA LEU A 316 9.96 1.77 8.72
C LEU A 316 8.92 2.88 8.58
N TRP A 317 7.97 2.78 7.66
CA TRP A 317 6.88 3.75 7.52
C TRP A 317 6.06 3.91 8.81
N ALA A 318 5.69 2.78 9.42
CA ALA A 318 4.91 2.72 10.66
C ALA A 318 5.71 3.14 11.91
N GLY A 319 7.04 3.18 11.84
CA GLY A 319 7.89 3.48 13.00
C GLY A 319 8.03 2.35 14.01
N LEU A 320 7.80 1.10 13.59
CA LEU A 320 7.89 -0.07 14.48
C LEU A 320 9.21 -0.81 14.37
N ALA A 321 10.02 -0.58 13.32
CA ALA A 321 11.38 -1.15 13.20
C ALA A 321 12.34 -0.54 14.23
N THR A 322 13.40 -1.26 14.61
CA THR A 322 14.53 -0.64 15.32
C THR A 322 15.44 0.12 14.34
N GLU A 323 16.34 0.96 14.85
CA GLU A 323 17.33 1.66 14.02
C GLU A 323 18.25 0.67 13.28
N GLU A 324 18.64 -0.44 13.93
CA GLU A 324 19.47 -1.48 13.33
C GLU A 324 18.72 -2.25 12.23
N GLN A 325 17.43 -2.54 12.45
CA GLN A 325 16.58 -3.16 11.43
C GLN A 325 16.42 -2.22 10.24
N ALA A 326 16.17 -0.93 10.47
CA ALA A 326 16.07 0.07 9.41
C ALA A 326 17.38 0.17 8.62
N ALA A 327 18.53 0.27 9.29
CA ALA A 327 19.85 0.28 8.66
C ALA A 327 20.08 -0.97 7.81
N SER A 328 19.69 -2.15 8.31
CA SER A 328 19.80 -3.40 7.56
C SER A 328 18.87 -3.46 6.35
N VAL A 329 17.62 -2.99 6.47
CA VAL A 329 16.67 -2.90 5.34
C VAL A 329 17.21 -1.97 4.26
N VAL A 330 17.75 -0.81 4.64
CA VAL A 330 18.38 0.15 3.71
C VAL A 330 19.59 -0.46 3.03
N ALA A 331 20.46 -1.14 3.78
CA ALA A 331 21.69 -1.71 3.22
C ALA A 331 21.44 -2.96 2.37
N ARG A 332 20.41 -3.76 2.68
CA ARG A 332 20.23 -5.11 2.09
C ARG A 332 19.01 -5.24 1.21
N ALA A 333 17.86 -4.69 1.60
CA ALA A 333 16.61 -4.85 0.85
C ALA A 333 16.43 -3.78 -0.21
N LEU A 334 16.70 -2.50 0.12
CA LEU A 334 16.50 -1.39 -0.82
C LEU A 334 17.26 -1.57 -2.15
N PRO A 335 18.54 -2.00 -2.18
CA PRO A 335 19.26 -2.22 -3.45
C PRO A 335 18.69 -3.34 -4.33
N GLN A 336 17.90 -4.25 -3.75
CA GLN A 336 17.26 -5.34 -4.50
C GLN A 336 15.90 -4.94 -5.08
N LEU A 337 15.24 -3.94 -4.49
CA LEU A 337 13.92 -3.45 -4.89
C LEU A 337 14.00 -2.17 -5.73
N GLU A 338 15.05 -1.38 -5.55
CA GLU A 338 15.20 -0.12 -6.25
C GLU A 338 15.71 -0.33 -7.68
N ARG A 339 15.01 0.27 -8.64
CA ARG A 339 15.30 0.20 -10.07
C ARG A 339 15.60 1.59 -10.63
N ALA A 340 15.75 1.70 -11.94
CA ALA A 340 16.11 2.95 -12.61
C ALA A 340 15.03 4.04 -12.42
N HIS A 341 13.76 3.65 -12.36
CA HIS A 341 12.60 4.55 -12.39
C HIS A 341 11.79 4.59 -11.08
N GLY A 342 12.24 3.88 -10.04
CA GLY A 342 11.60 3.85 -8.74
C GLY A 342 11.74 2.49 -8.07
N LEU A 343 10.90 2.22 -7.07
CA LEU A 343 10.89 0.99 -6.31
C LEU A 343 9.90 -0.02 -6.91
N THR A 344 10.36 -1.22 -7.27
CA THR A 344 9.46 -2.27 -7.78
C THR A 344 8.70 -2.98 -6.66
N ALA A 345 7.54 -3.55 -6.95
CA ALA A 345 6.66 -4.19 -5.97
C ALA A 345 7.33 -5.39 -5.28
N CYS A 346 8.09 -6.20 -6.02
CA CYS A 346 8.85 -7.34 -5.53
C CYS A 346 10.23 -7.39 -6.18
N ALA A 347 11.20 -8.03 -5.53
CA ALA A 347 12.53 -8.16 -6.09
C ALA A 347 12.52 -9.06 -7.34
N PRO A 348 13.32 -8.75 -8.39
CA PRO A 348 13.42 -9.59 -9.58
C PRO A 348 13.81 -11.02 -9.21
N ARG A 349 13.12 -12.00 -9.80
CA ARG A 349 13.43 -13.42 -9.61
C ARG A 349 14.36 -13.89 -10.71
N ALA A 350 15.28 -14.79 -10.35
CA ALA A 350 16.07 -15.50 -11.35
C ALA A 350 15.12 -16.24 -12.32
N PRO A 351 15.32 -16.15 -13.65
CA PRO A 351 14.58 -16.97 -14.59
C PRO A 351 14.75 -18.46 -14.25
N LEU A 352 13.67 -19.24 -14.34
CA LEU A 352 13.76 -20.69 -14.24
C LEU A 352 14.68 -21.18 -15.38
N ASP A 353 15.84 -21.75 -15.07
CA ASP A 353 16.69 -22.38 -16.08
C ASP A 353 15.99 -23.64 -16.58
N SER A 354 15.30 -23.55 -17.71
CA SER A 354 14.54 -24.64 -18.33
C SER A 354 15.40 -25.85 -18.74
N ARG A 355 16.72 -25.78 -18.56
CA ARG A 355 17.68 -26.85 -18.86
C ARG A 355 18.16 -27.65 -17.64
N ARG A 356 17.73 -27.30 -16.42
CA ARG A 356 18.02 -28.09 -15.22
C ARG A 356 16.74 -28.75 -14.70
N SER A 357 16.49 -29.98 -15.14
CA SER A 357 15.74 -30.91 -14.29
C SER A 357 16.45 -30.96 -12.93
N PRO A 358 15.75 -30.84 -11.79
CA PRO A 358 16.39 -31.00 -10.50
C PRO A 358 16.80 -32.47 -10.37
N SER A 359 18.07 -32.77 -10.64
CA SER A 359 18.68 -33.99 -10.15
C SER A 359 18.61 -33.92 -8.63
N LEU A 360 17.80 -34.78 -8.03
CA LEU A 360 17.74 -34.99 -6.59
C LEU A 360 19.17 -35.12 -6.04
N PRO A 361 19.55 -34.38 -4.99
CA PRO A 361 20.84 -34.59 -4.36
C PRO A 361 20.88 -35.98 -3.70
N PRO A 362 22.05 -36.64 -3.65
CA PRO A 362 22.19 -37.90 -2.94
C PRO A 362 21.93 -37.71 -1.44
N PRO A 363 21.43 -38.74 -0.73
CA PRO A 363 20.98 -38.59 0.65
C PRO A 363 22.17 -38.58 1.61
N SER A 364 22.67 -37.40 1.99
CA SER A 364 23.37 -37.23 3.27
C SER A 364 23.55 -35.77 3.68
N LEU A 365 23.26 -35.53 4.95
CA LEU A 365 23.56 -34.36 5.81
C LEU A 365 22.58 -33.19 5.74
N ALA A 366 21.89 -33.04 6.87
CA ALA A 366 20.96 -31.97 7.19
C ALA A 366 21.64 -30.58 7.12
N SER A 367 21.19 -29.77 6.19
CA SER A 367 21.15 -28.32 6.31
C SER A 367 19.87 -27.86 5.63
N SER A 368 19.08 -27.04 6.32
CA SER A 368 17.79 -26.47 5.92
C SER A 368 17.76 -26.04 4.44
N SER A 369 17.28 -26.93 3.58
CA SER A 369 17.07 -26.68 2.17
C SER A 369 15.71 -26.02 1.99
N ILE A 370 15.72 -24.78 1.50
CA ILE A 370 14.56 -24.08 0.97
C ILE A 370 13.91 -24.99 -0.08
N GLN A 371 12.82 -25.65 0.28
CA GLN A 371 11.94 -26.25 -0.72
C GLN A 371 11.36 -25.10 -1.55
N GLN A 372 11.87 -24.96 -2.77
CA GLN A 372 11.26 -24.11 -3.78
C GLN A 372 9.80 -24.55 -3.97
N SER A 373 8.89 -23.58 -3.92
CA SER A 373 7.46 -23.81 -4.13
C SER A 373 7.24 -24.49 -5.49
N PRO A 374 6.46 -25.58 -5.58
CA PRO A 374 6.09 -26.21 -6.84
C PRO A 374 5.14 -25.34 -7.70
N PHE A 375 4.79 -24.14 -7.25
CA PHE A 375 3.90 -23.20 -7.95
C PHE A 375 4.66 -22.12 -8.73
N SER A 376 5.81 -22.45 -9.33
CA SER A 376 6.52 -21.55 -10.26
C SER A 376 5.71 -21.36 -11.54
N ASN A 377 4.77 -20.41 -11.50
CA ASN A 377 3.88 -20.08 -12.58
C ASN A 377 4.57 -19.13 -13.57
N PRO A 378 4.50 -19.35 -14.90
CA PRO A 378 4.96 -18.40 -15.92
C PRO A 378 4.05 -17.16 -16.08
N HIS A 379 3.10 -16.91 -15.16
CA HIS A 379 2.23 -15.74 -15.22
C HIS A 379 2.89 -14.55 -14.54
N SER A 380 3.01 -13.46 -15.30
CA SER A 380 3.26 -12.12 -14.76
C SER A 380 2.15 -11.78 -13.77
N TYR A 381 2.52 -11.14 -12.66
CA TYR A 381 1.61 -10.61 -11.66
C TYR A 381 1.72 -9.09 -11.72
N GLN A 382 0.60 -8.36 -11.70
CA GLN A 382 0.70 -6.91 -11.71
C GLN A 382 1.38 -6.33 -10.44
N TRP A 383 1.26 -7.01 -9.30
CA TRP A 383 1.94 -6.68 -8.04
C TRP A 383 3.24 -7.49 -7.85
N ASP A 384 4.09 -7.46 -8.87
CA ASP A 384 5.42 -8.08 -8.93
C ASP A 384 6.37 -7.22 -9.79
N HIS A 385 7.64 -7.59 -9.82
CA HIS A 385 8.60 -7.04 -10.76
C HIS A 385 8.17 -7.27 -12.22
N PRO A 386 8.37 -6.30 -13.14
CA PRO A 386 8.98 -4.97 -13.00
C PRO A 386 8.06 -3.83 -12.60
N ASN A 387 6.85 -4.06 -12.11
CA ASN A 387 5.92 -2.96 -11.86
C ASN A 387 6.30 -2.18 -10.60
N LEU A 388 6.15 -0.85 -10.65
CA LEU A 388 6.13 0.04 -9.51
C LEU A 388 4.74 0.65 -9.36
N TRP A 389 4.34 0.87 -8.12
CA TRP A 389 3.03 1.39 -7.75
C TRP A 389 3.19 2.64 -6.89
N PRO A 390 2.43 3.73 -7.14
CA PRO A 390 2.54 4.99 -6.41
C PRO A 390 2.53 4.81 -4.88
N CYS A 391 1.56 4.05 -4.34
CA CYS A 391 1.41 3.82 -2.92
C CYS A 391 2.70 3.27 -2.25
N LEU A 392 3.38 2.33 -2.91
CA LEU A 392 4.63 1.73 -2.41
C LEU A 392 5.79 2.72 -2.39
N GLN A 393 5.78 3.70 -3.28
CA GLN A 393 6.85 4.71 -3.32
C GLN A 393 6.77 5.63 -2.10
N THR A 394 5.58 6.15 -1.80
CA THR A 394 5.42 7.04 -0.64
C THR A 394 5.65 6.35 0.69
N ILE A 395 5.21 5.10 0.83
CA ILE A 395 5.52 4.28 2.00
C ILE A 395 7.04 4.16 2.17
N ALA A 396 7.77 3.92 1.08
CA ALA A 396 9.22 3.81 1.09
C ALA A 396 9.90 5.11 1.56
N TRP A 397 9.69 6.24 0.88
CA TRP A 397 10.42 7.46 1.23
C TRP A 397 9.97 8.04 2.58
N ARG A 398 8.69 7.96 2.94
CA ARG A 398 8.22 8.42 4.27
C ARG A 398 8.76 7.52 5.39
N GLY A 399 8.92 6.21 5.13
CA GLY A 399 9.61 5.31 6.05
C GLY A 399 11.10 5.58 6.19
N LEU A 400 11.78 5.86 5.08
CA LEU A 400 13.20 6.24 5.08
C LEU A 400 13.44 7.55 5.84
N GLN A 401 12.63 8.59 5.58
CA GLN A 401 12.70 9.87 6.29
C GLN A 401 12.50 9.70 7.80
N ARG A 402 11.56 8.85 8.24
CA ARG A 402 11.31 8.59 9.67
C ARG A 402 12.56 8.10 10.41
N TYR A 403 13.46 7.40 9.71
CA TYR A 403 14.70 6.85 10.27
C TYR A 403 15.97 7.63 9.85
N GLY A 404 15.81 8.85 9.31
CA GLY A 404 16.93 9.73 8.97
C GLY A 404 17.62 9.46 7.63
N TYR A 405 17.09 8.54 6.81
CA TYR A 405 17.62 8.20 5.47
C TYR A 405 17.07 9.18 4.40
N HIS A 406 17.29 10.48 4.63
CA HIS A 406 16.74 11.54 3.78
C HIS A 406 17.29 11.49 2.35
N ALA A 407 18.57 11.16 2.16
CA ALA A 407 19.17 11.07 0.83
C ALA A 407 18.54 9.95 -0.01
N GLU A 408 18.30 8.79 0.59
CA GLU A 408 17.62 7.67 -0.05
C GLU A 408 16.16 8.01 -0.36
N ALA A 409 15.48 8.71 0.55
CA ALA A 409 14.12 9.17 0.36
C ALA A 409 13.99 10.15 -0.82
N CYS A 410 14.79 11.22 -0.84
CA CYS A 410 14.80 12.20 -1.94
C CYS A 410 15.12 11.53 -3.27
N ARG A 411 16.10 10.63 -3.30
CA ARG A 411 16.47 9.89 -4.52
C ARG A 411 15.34 9.01 -5.07
N LEU A 412 14.57 8.35 -4.21
CA LEU A 412 13.37 7.61 -4.65
C LEU A 412 12.26 8.54 -5.15
N ALA A 413 12.03 9.65 -4.45
CA ALA A 413 11.05 10.66 -4.84
C ALA A 413 11.40 11.30 -6.20
N GLU A 414 12.68 11.63 -6.43
CA GLU A 414 13.20 12.12 -7.72
C GLU A 414 12.93 11.13 -8.85
N LYS A 415 13.27 9.85 -8.66
CA LYS A 415 13.05 8.80 -9.65
C LYS A 415 11.58 8.65 -10.02
N TYR A 416 10.69 8.65 -9.02
CA TYR A 416 9.26 8.55 -9.25
C TYR A 416 8.71 9.79 -9.96
N ALA A 417 9.05 10.99 -9.50
CA ALA A 417 8.60 12.24 -10.09
C ALA A 417 9.05 12.38 -11.55
N ASP A 418 10.31 12.05 -11.85
CA ASP A 418 10.84 12.03 -13.21
C ASP A 418 10.13 10.99 -14.09
N THR A 419 9.83 9.81 -13.55
CA THR A 419 9.07 8.77 -14.28
C THR A 419 7.66 9.25 -14.65
N VAL A 420 6.94 9.85 -13.70
CA VAL A 420 5.62 10.44 -13.96
C VAL A 420 5.72 11.55 -15.01
N CYS A 421 6.69 12.46 -14.88
CA CYS A 421 6.91 13.55 -15.84
C CYS A 421 7.20 13.05 -17.25
N ARG A 422 8.09 12.06 -17.41
CA ARG A 422 8.44 11.49 -18.72
C ARG A 422 7.25 10.78 -19.35
N SER A 423 6.50 9.99 -18.56
CA SER A 423 5.31 9.34 -19.07
C SER A 423 4.26 10.38 -19.48
N PHE A 424 4.04 11.42 -18.68
CA PHE A 424 3.10 12.49 -18.97
C PHE A 424 3.44 13.24 -20.26
N LEU A 425 4.72 13.48 -20.55
CA LEU A 425 5.14 14.08 -21.83
C LEU A 425 4.78 13.20 -23.04
N GLY A 426 4.86 11.88 -22.88
CA GLY A 426 4.55 10.94 -23.95
C GLY A 426 3.05 10.72 -24.15
N THR A 427 2.24 10.84 -23.09
CA THR A 427 0.84 10.40 -23.11
C THR A 427 -0.19 11.50 -22.83
N GLY A 428 0.20 12.60 -22.20
CA GLY A 428 -0.69 13.65 -21.73
C GLY A 428 -1.61 13.26 -20.57
N ASP A 429 -1.28 12.19 -19.84
CA ASP A 429 -2.11 11.66 -18.73
C ASP A 429 -1.25 10.97 -17.65
N LEU A 430 -1.90 10.65 -16.54
CA LEU A 430 -1.34 9.89 -15.42
C LEU A 430 -1.87 8.46 -15.42
N TRP A 431 -1.04 7.51 -14.99
CA TRP A 431 -1.33 6.09 -15.09
C TRP A 431 -1.32 5.39 -13.74
N GLU A 432 -2.03 4.26 -13.66
CA GLU A 432 -2.18 3.46 -12.45
C GLU A 432 -0.85 3.04 -11.84
N LYS A 433 0.06 2.58 -12.70
CA LYS A 433 1.35 1.98 -12.37
C LYS A 433 2.33 2.21 -13.52
N TYR A 434 3.61 2.04 -13.23
CA TYR A 434 4.69 2.20 -14.22
C TYR A 434 5.64 1.02 -14.15
N ASN A 435 6.45 0.84 -15.18
CA ASN A 435 7.54 -0.12 -15.19
C ASN A 435 8.79 0.49 -14.52
N ALA A 436 9.29 -0.15 -13.47
CA ALA A 436 10.43 0.32 -12.68
C ALA A 436 11.78 0.25 -13.41
N ASP A 437 11.89 -0.56 -14.45
CA ASP A 437 13.11 -0.68 -15.27
C ASP A 437 13.13 0.29 -16.44
N THR A 438 11.97 0.60 -17.03
CA THR A 438 11.88 1.38 -18.28
C THR A 438 11.19 2.73 -18.13
N GLY A 439 10.47 2.97 -17.02
CA GLY A 439 9.70 4.18 -16.77
C GLY A 439 8.42 4.31 -17.60
N THR A 440 8.09 3.30 -18.40
CA THR A 440 6.90 3.30 -19.26
C THR A 440 5.63 2.97 -18.47
N HIS A 441 4.49 3.51 -18.91
CA HIS A 441 3.16 3.10 -18.40
C HIS A 441 2.75 1.70 -18.89
N HIS A 442 3.45 1.15 -19.89
CA HIS A 442 3.41 -0.27 -20.27
C HIS A 442 4.17 -1.12 -19.24
N ALA A 443 3.66 -1.12 -18.01
CA ALA A 443 3.94 -2.12 -16.99
C ALA A 443 3.73 -3.53 -17.57
N SER A 444 4.53 -4.52 -17.17
CA SER A 444 4.44 -5.86 -17.76
C SER A 444 3.04 -6.43 -17.56
N ASN A 445 2.36 -6.74 -18.66
CA ASN A 445 1.00 -7.25 -18.67
C ASN A 445 0.96 -8.63 -17.99
N ASP A 446 0.25 -8.73 -16.87
CA ASP A 446 -0.61 -9.89 -16.68
C ASP A 446 -1.84 -9.71 -17.60
N ASN A 447 -2.51 -10.78 -17.99
CA ASN A 447 -3.70 -10.70 -18.86
C ASN A 447 -4.93 -10.09 -18.14
N SER A 448 -4.76 -9.19 -17.15
CA SER A 448 -5.87 -8.69 -16.33
C SER A 448 -6.67 -7.59 -17.02
N TYR A 449 -6.03 -6.49 -17.42
CA TYR A 449 -6.59 -5.36 -18.20
C TYR A 449 -5.48 -4.35 -18.57
N GLU A 450 -5.72 -3.49 -19.57
CA GLU A 450 -4.83 -2.38 -19.91
C GLU A 450 -4.87 -1.31 -18.82
N ALA A 451 -3.71 -0.86 -18.34
CA ALA A 451 -3.61 0.11 -17.25
C ALA A 451 -4.42 1.38 -17.57
N PRO A 452 -5.43 1.74 -16.75
CA PRO A 452 -6.26 2.90 -17.05
C PRO A 452 -5.52 4.20 -16.71
N ALA A 453 -5.99 5.30 -17.31
CA ALA A 453 -5.66 6.63 -16.83
C ALA A 453 -6.14 6.76 -15.37
N MET A 454 -5.19 6.94 -14.45
CA MET A 454 -5.41 6.94 -13.01
C MET A 454 -4.95 8.27 -12.46
N MET A 455 -5.90 9.05 -11.94
CA MET A 455 -5.56 10.32 -11.33
C MET A 455 -5.35 10.16 -9.83
N GLY A 456 -6.25 9.47 -9.12
CA GLY A 456 -6.29 9.35 -7.65
C GLY A 456 -4.92 9.27 -6.95
N TRP A 457 -4.41 8.07 -6.72
CA TRP A 457 -3.16 7.90 -5.97
C TRP A 457 -1.91 8.41 -6.71
N THR A 458 -1.92 8.48 -8.03
CA THR A 458 -0.74 8.80 -8.84
C THR A 458 -0.48 10.30 -8.73
N ALA A 459 -1.54 11.11 -8.85
CA ALA A 459 -1.48 12.54 -8.63
C ALA A 459 -1.10 12.87 -7.18
N GLY A 460 -1.77 12.22 -6.21
CA GLY A 460 -1.49 12.46 -4.79
C GLY A 460 -0.04 12.15 -4.42
N VAL A 461 0.47 10.98 -4.81
CA VAL A 461 1.85 10.57 -4.55
C VAL A 461 2.85 11.40 -5.34
N PHE A 462 2.52 11.86 -6.56
CA PHE A 462 3.39 12.78 -7.30
C PHE A 462 3.58 14.10 -6.55
N LEU A 463 2.50 14.66 -6.01
CA LEU A 463 2.57 15.88 -5.19
C LEU A 463 3.31 15.64 -3.87
N ASP A 464 3.13 14.46 -3.24
CA ASP A 464 3.91 14.06 -2.06
C ASP A 464 5.41 13.96 -2.37
N ALA A 465 5.77 13.38 -3.52
CA ALA A 465 7.16 13.30 -3.97
C ALA A 465 7.77 14.70 -4.14
N LEU A 466 7.07 15.63 -4.78
CA LEU A 466 7.55 17.01 -4.91
C LEU A 466 7.75 17.69 -3.56
N ALA A 467 6.83 17.49 -2.61
CA ALA A 467 6.97 18.02 -1.26
C ALA A 467 8.24 17.47 -0.56
N VAL A 468 8.56 16.19 -0.74
CA VAL A 468 9.79 15.57 -0.21
C VAL A 468 11.06 16.17 -0.83
N LEU A 469 11.00 16.67 -2.06
CA LEU A 469 12.15 17.30 -2.73
C LEU A 469 12.34 18.78 -2.35
N GLU A 470 11.33 19.36 -1.70
CA GLU A 470 11.35 20.75 -1.20
C GLU A 470 11.70 20.82 0.30
N GLU A 471 11.60 19.71 1.04
CA GLU A 471 12.03 19.52 2.44
C GLU A 471 13.57 19.46 2.57
#